data_AF-A0A1I4SR36-F1
#
_entry.id   AF-A0A1I4SR36-F1
#
_cell.length_a   1.000
_cell.length_b   1.000
_cell.length_c   1.000
_cell.angle_alpha   90.00
_cell.angle_beta   90.00
_cell.angle_gamma   90.00
#
_symmetry.space_group_name_H-M   'P 1'
#
loop_
_entity.id
_entity.type
_entity.pdbx_description
1 polymer ?
#
loop_
_entity_poly.entity_id
_entity_poly.type
_entity_poly.pdbx_seq_one_letter_code
_entity_poly.pdbx_strand_id
1 'polypeptide(L)'
;MRLLVTPTFERAVKKLHPKQKSELDEAVRTIVNHPECGEAKVGDLQGVRVYKFRLSNQLCMLAYRILDENSLKLLTFGPHENFYRDLKRQDK
;
A
#
# COMPACT_ATOMS: atom_id res chain seq x y z
N MET A 1 -0.61 -6.68 -15.57
CA MET A 1 -1.19 -6.61 -14.22
C MET A 1 -2.05 -5.37 -14.08
N ARG A 2 -3.29 -5.51 -13.59
CA ARG A 2 -4.26 -4.43 -13.38
C ARG A 2 -4.11 -3.89 -11.96
N LEU A 3 -3.96 -2.57 -11.83
CA LEU A 3 -3.91 -1.88 -10.55
C LEU A 3 -5.24 -1.17 -10.30
N LEU A 4 -5.88 -1.48 -9.17
CA LEU A 4 -7.04 -0.76 -8.66
C LEU A 4 -6.58 0.07 -7.47
N VAL A 5 -6.89 1.37 -7.48
CA VAL A 5 -6.55 2.29 -6.37
C VAL A 5 -7.83 2.71 -5.67
N THR A 6 -7.77 2.89 -4.35
CA THR A 6 -8.87 3.53 -3.63
C THR A 6 -8.76 5.06 -3.72
N PRO A 7 -9.87 5.80 -3.52
CA PRO A 7 -9.82 7.25 -3.40
C PRO A 7 -8.90 7.73 -2.26
N THR A 8 -8.77 6.96 -1.19
CA THR A 8 -7.86 7.26 -0.07
C THR A 8 -6.40 7.21 -0.52
N PHE A 9 -6.03 6.18 -1.28
CA PHE A 9 -4.70 6.04 -1.87
C PHE A 9 -4.41 7.24 -2.78
N GLU A 10 -5.30 7.57 -3.71
CA GLU A 10 -5.10 8.71 -4.62
C GLU A 10 -4.93 10.05 -3.88
N ARG A 11 -5.73 10.28 -2.83
CA ARG A 11 -5.62 11.48 -1.98
C ARG A 11 -4.27 11.54 -1.27
N ALA A 12 -3.72 10.40 -0.84
CA ALA A 12 -2.40 10.33 -0.25
C ALA A 12 -1.30 10.61 -1.29
N VAL A 13 -1.39 10.04 -2.51
CA VAL A 13 -0.44 10.30 -3.60
C VAL A 13 -0.39 11.77 -3.98
N LYS A 14 -1.54 12.45 -3.99
CA LYS A 14 -1.63 13.89 -4.31
C LYS A 14 -0.83 14.77 -3.34
N LYS A 15 -0.61 14.33 -2.11
CA LYS A 15 0.17 15.05 -1.09
C LYS A 15 1.67 14.83 -1.19
N LEU A 16 2.13 13.91 -2.04
CA LEU A 16 3.55 13.58 -2.16
C LEU A 16 4.30 14.58 -3.04
N HIS A 17 5.54 14.87 -2.65
CA HIS A 17 6.49 15.58 -3.50
C HIS A 17 6.98 14.69 -4.66
N PRO A 18 7.49 15.27 -5.77
CA PRO A 18 7.94 14.49 -6.94
C PRO A 18 8.93 13.37 -6.61
N LYS A 19 9.87 13.60 -5.69
CA LYS A 19 10.82 12.58 -5.22
C LYS A 19 10.10 11.39 -4.55
N GLN A 20 9.17 11.68 -3.65
CA GLN A 20 8.38 10.66 -2.95
C GLN A 20 7.47 9.89 -3.90
N LYS A 21 6.96 10.52 -4.97
CA LYS A 21 6.20 9.83 -6.00
C LYS A 21 7.05 8.79 -6.73
N SER A 22 8.28 9.15 -7.10
CA SER A 22 9.21 8.20 -7.71
C SER A 22 9.52 7.01 -6.80
N GLU A 23 9.73 7.25 -5.51
CA GLU A 23 9.96 6.19 -4.51
C GLU A 23 8.71 5.30 -4.33
N LEU A 24 7.52 5.89 -4.35
CA LEU A 24 6.25 5.15 -4.32
C LEU A 24 6.07 4.31 -5.59
N ASP A 25 6.37 4.85 -6.76
CA ASP A 25 6.27 4.13 -8.04
C ASP A 25 7.20 2.92 -8.05
N GLU A 26 8.42 3.04 -7.52
CA GLU A 26 9.35 1.93 -7.37
C GLU A 26 8.83 0.85 -6.41
N ALA A 27 8.24 1.27 -5.29
CA ALA A 27 7.59 0.37 -4.35
C ALA A 27 6.40 -0.37 -5.00
N VAL A 28 5.53 0.34 -5.74
CA VAL A 28 4.41 -0.27 -6.47
C VAL A 28 4.91 -1.23 -7.53
N ARG A 29 5.96 -0.89 -8.28
CA ARG A 29 6.56 -1.77 -9.28
C ARG A 29 7.12 -3.06 -8.65
N THR A 30 7.72 -2.94 -7.47
CA THR A 30 8.21 -4.11 -6.70
C THR A 30 7.06 -5.02 -6.31
N ILE A 31 5.95 -4.46 -5.81
CA ILE A 31 4.75 -5.24 -5.46
C ILE A 31 4.11 -5.84 -6.72
N VAL A 32 4.13 -5.15 -7.86
CA VAL A 32 3.60 -5.68 -9.12
C VAL A 32 4.41 -6.88 -9.61
N ASN A 33 5.74 -6.84 -9.50
CA ASN A 33 6.58 -7.96 -9.90
C ASN A 33 6.52 -9.12 -8.89
N HIS A 34 6.43 -8.81 -7.60
CA HIS A 34 6.41 -9.78 -6.51
C HIS A 34 5.31 -9.44 -5.50
N PRO A 35 4.03 -9.75 -5.79
CA PRO A 35 2.91 -9.42 -4.89
C PRO A 35 2.95 -10.16 -3.56
N GLU A 36 3.80 -11.17 -3.44
CA GLU A 36 4.08 -11.88 -2.19
C GLU A 36 5.09 -11.19 -1.26
N CYS A 37 5.78 -10.13 -1.73
CA CYS A 37 6.79 -9.41 -0.94
C CYS A 37 6.24 -8.69 0.29
N GLY A 38 4.92 -8.43 0.33
CA GLY A 38 4.26 -7.82 1.47
C GLY A 38 3.91 -8.85 2.54
N GLU A 39 4.04 -8.44 3.80
CA GLU A 39 3.62 -9.24 4.95
C GLU A 39 2.10 -9.43 4.93
N ALA A 40 1.64 -10.67 4.79
CA ALA A 40 0.23 -11.02 4.90
C ALA A 40 -0.25 -10.79 6.35
N LYS A 41 -1.35 -10.06 6.50
CA LYS A 41 -1.99 -9.83 7.78
C LYS A 41 -3.11 -10.83 8.01
N VAL A 42 -3.35 -11.11 9.29
CA VAL A 42 -4.32 -12.10 9.78
C VAL A 42 -5.37 -11.41 10.68
N GLY A 43 -6.44 -12.13 11.04
CA GLY A 43 -7.54 -11.58 11.86
C GLY A 43 -8.36 -10.54 11.10
N ASP A 44 -8.63 -9.40 11.73
CA ASP A 44 -9.43 -8.29 11.15
C ASP A 44 -8.86 -7.70 9.85
N LEU A 45 -7.62 -8.04 9.49
CA LEU A 45 -6.95 -7.59 8.26
C LEU A 45 -6.62 -8.76 7.32
N GLN A 46 -7.32 -9.88 7.46
CA GLN A 46 -7.15 -11.03 6.59
C GLN A 46 -7.32 -10.62 5.12
N GLY A 47 -6.44 -11.13 4.26
CA GLY A 47 -6.41 -10.79 2.83
C GLY A 47 -5.76 -9.44 2.51
N VAL A 48 -5.30 -8.67 3.51
CA VAL A 48 -4.46 -7.50 3.30
C VAL A 48 -2.98 -7.87 3.45
N ARG A 49 -2.16 -7.38 2.53
CA ARG A 49 -0.70 -7.41 2.61
C ARG A 49 -0.16 -6.02 2.85
N VAL A 50 0.92 -5.94 3.62
CA VAL A 50 1.59 -4.67 3.94
C VAL A 50 3.04 -4.73 3.46
N TYR A 51 3.40 -3.83 2.56
CA TYR A 51 4.77 -3.63 2.10
C TYR A 51 5.40 -2.43 2.80
N LYS A 52 6.59 -2.62 3.37
CA LYS A 52 7.36 -1.56 4.05
C LYS A 52 8.36 -0.96 3.06
N PHE A 53 8.36 0.35 2.93
CA PHE A 53 9.26 1.09 2.04
C PHE A 53 9.62 2.44 2.67
N ARG A 54 10.61 3.14 2.11
CA ARG A 54 11.00 4.47 2.59
C ARG A 54 10.58 5.54 1.60
N LEU A 55 9.96 6.59 2.10
CA LEU A 55 9.71 7.83 1.38
C LEU A 55 10.61 8.93 1.96
N SER A 56 11.69 9.27 1.27
CA SER A 56 12.59 10.36 1.64
C SER A 56 13.03 10.30 3.11
N ASN A 57 13.62 9.16 3.50
CA ASN A 57 14.05 8.79 4.86
C ASN A 57 12.95 8.52 5.90
N GLN A 58 11.67 8.65 5.54
CA GLN A 58 10.55 8.26 6.40
C GLN A 58 10.10 6.83 6.10
N LEU A 59 9.98 6.00 7.13
CA LEU A 59 9.44 4.64 6.98
C LEU A 59 7.93 4.72 6.73
N CYS A 60 7.49 4.15 5.62
CA CYS A 60 6.09 4.08 5.22
C CYS A 60 5.66 2.63 4.98
N MET A 61 4.36 2.41 5.13
CA MET A 61 3.70 1.15 4.83
C MET A 61 2.66 1.37 3.76
N LEU A 62 2.59 0.44 2.80
CA LEU A 62 1.58 0.40 1.76
C LEU A 62 0.76 -0.88 1.96
N ALA A 63 -0.55 -0.69 2.17
CA ALA A 63 -1.52 -1.77 2.28
C ALA A 63 -2.14 -2.05 0.91
N TYR A 64 -2.17 -3.32 0.53
CA TYR A 64 -2.77 -3.77 -0.72
C TYR A 64 -3.42 -5.14 -0.56
N ARG A 65 -4.30 -5.48 -1.48
CA ARG A 65 -4.89 -6.82 -1.62
C ARG A 65 -4.49 -7.41 -2.96
N ILE A 66 -4.28 -8.71 -2.97
CA ILE A 66 -4.21 -9.51 -4.18
C ILE A 66 -5.65 -9.94 -4.47
N LEU A 67 -6.21 -9.50 -5.60
CA LEU A 67 -7.56 -9.90 -6.01
C LEU A 67 -7.50 -11.15 -6.88
N ASP A 68 -6.59 -11.15 -7.85
CA ASP A 68 -6.36 -12.24 -8.80
C ASP A 68 -4.86 -12.32 -9.11
N GLU A 69 -4.42 -13.36 -9.85
CA GLU A 69 -3.04 -13.50 -10.33
C GLU A 69 -2.55 -12.28 -11.13
N ASN A 70 -3.48 -11.52 -11.72
CA ASN A 70 -3.18 -10.34 -12.52
C ASN A 70 -3.77 -9.04 -11.96
N SER A 71 -4.33 -9.01 -10.75
CA SER A 71 -5.03 -7.84 -10.20
C SER A 71 -4.59 -7.52 -8.78
N LEU A 72 -4.12 -6.30 -8.54
CA LEU A 72 -3.86 -5.77 -7.20
C LEU A 72 -4.76 -4.59 -6.88
N LYS A 73 -5.20 -4.52 -5.63
CA LYS A 73 -5.93 -3.38 -5.09
C LYS A 73 -5.08 -2.66 -4.06
N LEU A 74 -4.61 -1.47 -4.39
CA LEU A 74 -3.88 -0.57 -3.49
C LEU A 74 -4.88 0.14 -2.57
N LEU A 75 -4.83 -0.17 -1.28
CA LEU A 75 -5.80 0.32 -0.29
C LEU A 75 -5.41 1.70 0.24
N THR A 76 -4.22 1.83 0.80
CA THR A 76 -3.73 3.09 1.37
C THR A 76 -2.24 2.97 1.66
N PHE A 77 -1.55 4.08 1.85
CA PHE A 77 -0.18 4.11 2.35
C PHE A 77 0.03 5.28 3.31
N GLY A 78 0.98 5.13 4.22
CA GLY A 78 1.28 6.17 5.20
C GLY A 78 2.39 5.79 6.18
N PRO A 79 2.77 6.70 7.09
CA PRO A 79 3.69 6.40 8.19
C PRO A 79 3.13 5.34 9.13
N HIS A 80 4.00 4.75 9.95
CA HIS A 80 3.63 3.66 10.85
C HIS A 80 2.67 4.07 11.98
N GLU A 81 2.65 5.35 12.31
CA GLU A 81 1.76 5.88 13.34
C GLU A 81 0.30 5.77 12.88
N ASN A 82 -0.52 5.05 13.67
CA ASN A 82 -1.95 4.83 13.43
C ASN A 82 -2.34 4.06 12.14
N PHE A 83 -1.39 3.62 11.31
CA PHE A 83 -1.65 2.92 10.05
C PHE A 83 -2.63 1.75 10.18
N TYR A 84 -2.37 0.84 11.12
CA TYR A 84 -3.22 -0.33 11.33
C TYR A 84 -4.61 0.03 11.88
N ARG A 85 -4.71 1.10 12.67
CA ARG A 85 -5.99 1.58 13.20
C ARG A 85 -6.86 2.13 12.09
N ASP A 86 -6.29 2.94 11.21
CA ASP A 86 -7.01 3.57 10.10
C ASP A 86 -7.30 2.56 8.99
N LEU A 87 -6.41 1.58 8.78
CA LEU A 87 -6.64 0.46 7.88
C LEU A 87 -7.82 -0.41 8.33
N LYS A 88 -7.91 -0.77 9.62
CA LYS A 88 -9.06 -1.51 10.17
C LYS A 88 -10.37 -0.75 10.05
N ARG A 89 -10.36 0.58 10.13
CA ARG A 89 -11.56 1.42 9.93
C ARG A 89 -12.05 1.44 8.49
N GLN A 90 -11.17 1.19 7.52
CA GLN A 90 -11.52 1.14 6.10
C GLN A 90 -11.97 -0.25 5.63
N ASP A 91 -11.77 -1.28 6.45
CA ASP A 91 -12.17 -2.66 6.14
C ASP A 91 -13.56 -3.04 6.69
N LYS A 92 -14.21 -2.15 7.44
CA LYS A 92 -15.62 -2.26 7.82
C LYS A 92 -16.51 -1.60 6.77
#